data_AF-A0A0B1T7P1-F1
#
_entry.id   AF-A0A0B1T7P1-F1
#
_cell.length_a   1.000
_cell.length_b   1.000
_cell.length_c   1.000
_cell.angle_alpha   90.00
_cell.angle_beta   90.00
_cell.angle_gamma   90.00
#
_symmetry.space_group_name_H-M   'P 1'
#
loop_
_entity.id
_entity.type
_entity.pdbx_description
1 polymer ?
#
loop_
_entity_poly.entity_id
_entity_poly.type
_entity_poly.pdbx_seq_one_letter_code
_entity_poly.pdbx_strand_id
1 'polypeptide(L)'
;EVTTAPGPTIIYRTTGGNLDLYFFPGPRPEEVTQQYLALIGKPFLPAYWALGFQISRYGYRDFEEMKNIIESNIRAGIPLDTVVADIDYMDGCKDFTVGEKWKNLSTYVKQLRTKGMRSVLIFDPAIEVNHSVFKRAREAQASFIEWERHDQVMQSIQNLYPLTKDTKIMLGVVWPDDHVAFPDFLDPTNATADWWIQEFKKFWKLVPYDGIWIDMNEPANFGTNEEEPFYFKHANHKNSAPLFCPKDDNGKDAEWDMPPYKTHAVFIDKGKTQLASKTLCMLAVQANGTQRFYNVKNLYGLSESIATQIAQHEATGKRGAVISRSTFVSSGRYAGHWLGDNAATWEDLQAAVIGVQEFNMFGIPYVCHISQIRSKNVLRLAAFMYSLYTLTPLKVQWAYSCDITWREISS
;
A
#
# COMPACT_ATOMS: atom_id res chain seq x y z
N GLU A 1 -12.01 2.39 -18.29
CA GLU A 1 -13.29 1.75 -17.96
C GLU A 1 -13.62 0.60 -18.89
N VAL A 2 -14.41 -0.32 -18.35
CA VAL A 2 -15.01 -1.44 -19.07
C VAL A 2 -16.52 -1.38 -18.82
N THR A 3 -17.33 -1.39 -19.87
CA THR A 3 -18.80 -1.43 -19.77
C THR A 3 -19.37 -2.55 -20.62
N THR A 4 -20.48 -3.14 -20.17
CA THR A 4 -21.25 -4.14 -20.94
C THR A 4 -22.44 -3.46 -21.63
N ALA A 5 -22.84 -3.98 -22.78
CA ALA A 5 -24.02 -3.51 -23.53
C ALA A 5 -25.00 -4.68 -23.77
N PRO A 6 -26.28 -4.44 -24.15
CA PRO A 6 -27.21 -5.52 -24.47
C PRO A 6 -26.67 -6.46 -25.57
N GLY A 7 -26.44 -7.72 -25.23
CA GLY A 7 -25.68 -8.72 -26.03
C GLY A 7 -24.35 -9.08 -25.36
N PRO A 8 -23.60 -10.10 -25.82
CA PRO A 8 -22.24 -10.34 -25.32
C PRO A 8 -21.30 -9.30 -25.93
N THR A 9 -21.31 -8.08 -25.39
CA THR A 9 -20.46 -6.97 -25.86
C THR A 9 -19.77 -6.29 -24.68
N ILE A 10 -18.46 -6.10 -24.83
CA ILE A 10 -17.60 -5.37 -23.89
C ILE A 10 -17.04 -4.15 -24.60
N ILE A 11 -17.16 -2.97 -23.96
CA ILE A 11 -16.65 -1.70 -24.48
C ILE A 11 -15.52 -1.23 -23.56
N TYR A 12 -14.31 -1.16 -24.10
CA TYR A 12 -13.15 -0.57 -23.44
C TYR A 12 -13.06 0.92 -23.76
N ARG A 13 -12.85 1.73 -22.72
CA ARG A 13 -12.52 3.17 -22.85
C ARG A 13 -11.31 3.48 -22.00
N THR A 14 -10.24 3.94 -22.63
CA THR A 14 -9.03 4.43 -21.96
C THR A 14 -8.90 5.93 -22.20
N THR A 15 -8.25 6.63 -21.29
CA THR A 15 -8.00 8.07 -21.40
C THR A 15 -6.62 8.38 -22.01
N GLY A 16 -5.90 7.36 -22.47
CA GLY A 16 -4.61 7.47 -23.13
C GLY A 16 -4.00 6.11 -23.49
N GLY A 17 -2.78 6.13 -24.01
CA GLY A 17 -2.03 4.93 -24.41
C GLY A 17 -2.47 4.33 -25.75
N ASN A 18 -1.96 3.13 -26.02
CA ASN A 18 -2.29 2.34 -27.22
C ASN A 18 -3.19 1.17 -26.84
N LEU A 19 -3.95 0.65 -27.82
CA LEU A 19 -4.66 -0.62 -27.67
C LEU A 19 -3.69 -1.77 -27.96
N ASP A 20 -3.13 -2.35 -26.90
CA ASP A 20 -2.34 -3.57 -26.95
C ASP A 20 -3.16 -4.73 -26.34
N LEU A 21 -3.54 -5.70 -27.18
CA LEU A 21 -4.53 -6.73 -26.84
C LEU A 21 -3.94 -8.13 -27.04
N TYR A 22 -4.06 -8.96 -25.99
CA TYR A 22 -3.62 -10.35 -25.99
C TYR A 22 -4.83 -11.26 -25.78
N PHE A 23 -4.91 -12.33 -26.57
CA PHE A 23 -5.99 -13.31 -26.51
C PHE A 23 -5.44 -14.68 -26.11
N PHE A 24 -6.06 -15.30 -25.11
CA PHE A 24 -5.65 -16.58 -24.54
C PHE A 24 -6.80 -17.59 -24.74
N PRO A 25 -6.74 -18.45 -25.77
CA PRO A 25 -7.90 -19.23 -26.21
C PRO A 25 -8.22 -20.48 -25.35
N GLY A 26 -7.38 -20.87 -24.38
CA GLY A 26 -7.62 -22.08 -23.58
C GLY A 26 -7.32 -23.37 -24.36
N PRO A 27 -8.22 -24.39 -24.38
CA PRO A 27 -9.68 -24.28 -24.19
C PRO A 27 -10.22 -24.33 -22.75
N ARG A 28 -9.45 -24.82 -21.77
CA ARG A 28 -9.93 -24.88 -20.37
C ARG A 28 -9.64 -23.56 -19.63
N PRO A 29 -10.48 -23.13 -18.66
CA PRO A 29 -10.21 -21.92 -17.86
C PRO A 29 -8.81 -21.91 -17.22
N GLU A 30 -8.33 -23.07 -16.75
CA GLU A 30 -6.99 -23.19 -16.17
C GLU A 30 -5.88 -22.99 -17.20
N GLU A 31 -6.10 -23.40 -18.45
CA GLU A 31 -5.14 -23.21 -19.55
C GLU A 31 -5.11 -21.74 -20.00
N VAL A 32 -6.26 -21.06 -19.99
CA VAL A 32 -6.34 -19.60 -20.23
C VAL A 32 -5.46 -18.87 -19.22
N THR A 33 -5.62 -19.18 -17.92
CA THR A 33 -4.78 -18.59 -16.87
C THR A 33 -3.30 -18.96 -17.06
N GLN A 34 -2.97 -20.20 -17.41
CA GLN A 34 -1.57 -20.57 -17.68
C GLN A 34 -0.95 -19.80 -18.85
N GLN A 35 -1.70 -19.60 -19.94
CA GLN A 35 -1.26 -18.81 -21.10
C GLN A 35 -1.07 -17.34 -20.72
N TYR A 36 -1.99 -16.76 -19.95
CA TYR A 36 -1.87 -15.41 -19.42
C TYR A 36 -0.62 -15.25 -18.53
N LEU A 37 -0.40 -16.17 -17.60
CA LEU A 37 0.79 -16.17 -16.72
C LEU A 37 2.09 -16.43 -17.46
N ALA A 38 2.06 -17.07 -18.63
CA ALA A 38 3.24 -17.21 -19.48
C ALA A 38 3.69 -15.86 -20.07
N LEU A 39 2.74 -14.93 -20.30
CA LEU A 39 3.04 -13.58 -20.76
C LEU A 39 3.47 -12.67 -19.60
N ILE A 40 2.67 -12.62 -18.53
CA ILE A 40 2.83 -11.61 -17.47
C ILE A 40 3.80 -12.04 -16.36
N GLY A 41 4.16 -13.33 -16.32
CA GLY A 41 4.98 -13.93 -15.30
C GLY A 41 4.18 -14.70 -14.26
N LYS A 42 4.81 -15.74 -13.73
CA LYS A 42 4.20 -16.61 -12.72
C LYS A 42 4.26 -15.96 -11.32
N PRO A 43 3.31 -16.30 -10.44
CA PRO A 43 3.33 -15.87 -9.05
C PRO A 43 4.65 -16.17 -8.35
N PHE A 44 5.08 -15.30 -7.45
CA PHE A 44 6.16 -15.60 -6.52
C PHE A 44 5.75 -16.71 -5.55
N LEU A 45 6.73 -17.44 -5.04
CA LEU A 45 6.52 -18.41 -3.98
C LEU A 45 6.81 -17.72 -2.63
N PRO A 46 5.80 -17.46 -1.78
CA PRO A 46 6.04 -16.94 -0.44
C PRO A 46 6.78 -17.96 0.43
N ALA A 47 7.40 -17.48 1.50
CA ALA A 47 7.96 -18.36 2.52
C ALA A 47 6.86 -19.18 3.21
N TYR A 48 7.17 -20.42 3.60
CA TYR A 48 6.17 -21.34 4.17
C TYR A 48 5.46 -20.76 5.40
N TRP A 49 6.20 -20.06 6.27
CA TRP A 49 5.65 -19.41 7.46
C TRP A 49 4.55 -18.37 7.15
N ALA A 50 4.57 -17.81 5.95
CA ALA A 50 3.63 -16.77 5.52
C ALA A 50 2.24 -17.34 5.18
N LEU A 51 2.14 -18.66 4.97
CA LEU A 51 0.87 -19.40 4.82
C LEU A 51 0.19 -19.68 6.17
N GLY A 52 0.92 -19.46 7.27
CA GLY A 52 0.43 -19.58 8.63
C GLY A 52 -0.51 -18.44 9.01
N PHE A 53 -1.13 -18.55 10.18
CA PHE A 53 -2.02 -17.51 10.67
C PHE A 53 -1.22 -16.27 11.08
N GLN A 54 -1.71 -15.10 10.69
CA GLN A 54 -1.09 -13.81 10.96
C GLN A 54 -2.07 -12.90 11.70
N ILE A 55 -1.56 -12.12 12.65
CA ILE A 55 -2.38 -11.19 13.45
C ILE A 55 -1.78 -9.78 13.43
N SER A 56 -2.66 -8.79 13.39
CA SER A 56 -2.34 -7.39 13.28
C SER A 56 -3.49 -6.52 13.77
N ARG A 57 -3.23 -5.22 13.90
CA ARG A 57 -4.22 -4.18 14.19
C ARG A 57 -3.55 -2.82 14.01
N TYR A 58 -4.30 -1.88 13.46
CA TYR A 58 -3.96 -0.46 13.55
C TYR A 58 -4.45 0.13 14.88
N GLY A 59 -3.61 0.93 15.53
CA GLY A 59 -3.93 1.59 16.79
C GLY A 59 -3.51 0.80 18.02
N TYR A 60 -2.37 0.10 17.97
CA TYR A 60 -1.68 -0.30 19.20
C TYR A 60 -1.17 0.94 19.93
N ARG A 61 -1.64 1.15 21.17
CA ARG A 61 -1.26 2.30 22.00
C ARG A 61 0.24 2.34 22.28
N ASP A 62 0.83 1.16 22.49
CA ASP A 62 2.23 0.94 22.78
C ASP A 62 2.63 -0.52 22.51
N PHE A 63 3.94 -0.78 22.56
CA PHE A 63 4.50 -2.13 22.37
C PHE A 63 3.97 -3.16 23.37
N GLU A 64 3.74 -2.78 24.63
CA GLU A 64 3.27 -3.73 25.65
C GLU A 64 1.83 -4.17 25.39
N GLU A 65 0.97 -3.28 24.89
CA GLU A 65 -0.37 -3.66 24.45
C GLU A 65 -0.34 -4.68 23.31
N MET A 66 0.45 -4.42 22.26
CA MET A 66 0.61 -5.37 21.15
C MET A 66 1.08 -6.73 21.69
N LYS A 67 2.18 -6.75 22.46
CA LYS A 67 2.73 -7.97 23.04
C LYS A 67 1.71 -8.73 23.89
N ASN A 68 0.95 -8.04 24.73
CA ASN A 68 -0.07 -8.65 25.59
C ASN A 68 -1.19 -9.33 24.78
N ILE A 69 -1.63 -8.69 23.69
CA ILE A 69 -2.64 -9.27 22.78
C ILE A 69 -2.08 -10.53 22.10
N ILE A 70 -0.85 -10.48 21.59
CA ILE A 70 -0.21 -11.65 20.98
C ILE A 70 -0.07 -12.79 21.99
N GLU A 71 0.48 -12.52 23.17
CA GLU A 71 0.67 -13.54 24.19
C GLU A 71 -0.64 -14.11 24.72
N SER A 72 -1.71 -13.32 24.77
CA SER A 72 -3.05 -13.81 25.11
C SER A 72 -3.53 -14.86 24.11
N ASN A 73 -3.34 -14.62 22.81
CA ASN A 73 -3.70 -15.58 21.77
C ASN A 73 -2.89 -16.88 21.87
N ILE A 74 -1.58 -16.76 22.11
CA ILE A 74 -0.70 -17.92 22.33
C ILE A 74 -1.14 -18.72 23.56
N ARG A 75 -1.44 -18.06 24.69
CA ARG A 75 -1.95 -18.71 25.92
C ARG A 75 -3.30 -19.39 25.71
N ALA A 76 -4.12 -18.89 24.80
CA ALA A 76 -5.39 -19.50 24.42
C ALA A 76 -5.25 -20.71 23.49
N GLY A 77 -4.02 -21.06 23.07
CA GLY A 77 -3.76 -22.22 22.21
C GLY A 77 -4.06 -22.00 20.73
N ILE A 78 -4.17 -20.73 20.29
CA ILE A 78 -4.44 -20.40 18.89
C ILE A 78 -3.13 -20.51 18.11
N PRO A 79 -3.10 -21.31 17.02
CA PRO A 79 -1.94 -21.35 16.14
C PRO A 79 -1.67 -19.96 15.55
N LEU A 80 -0.48 -19.44 15.77
CA LEU A 80 -0.06 -18.12 15.29
C LEU A 80 1.38 -18.20 14.81
N ASP A 81 1.61 -17.89 13.54
CA ASP A 81 2.93 -17.96 12.91
C ASP A 81 3.55 -16.58 12.77
N THR A 82 2.74 -15.55 12.51
CA THR A 82 3.25 -14.21 12.15
C THR A 82 2.57 -13.10 12.94
N VAL A 83 3.39 -12.21 13.52
CA VAL A 83 2.92 -10.94 14.09
C VAL A 83 3.15 -9.83 13.08
N VAL A 84 2.14 -9.00 12.81
CA VAL A 84 2.25 -7.88 11.88
C VAL A 84 2.07 -6.57 12.64
N ALA A 85 3.09 -5.71 12.63
CA ALA A 85 3.01 -4.39 13.25
C ALA A 85 2.67 -3.33 12.20
N ASP A 86 1.63 -2.55 12.52
CA ASP A 86 1.16 -1.38 11.76
C ASP A 86 2.02 -0.13 12.07
N ILE A 87 1.69 1.03 11.50
CA ILE A 87 2.50 2.26 11.56
C ILE A 87 2.72 2.78 12.99
N ASP A 88 1.97 2.26 13.97
CA ASP A 88 2.11 2.59 15.40
C ASP A 88 3.55 2.44 15.90
N TYR A 89 4.34 1.51 15.34
CA TYR A 89 5.73 1.30 15.77
C TYR A 89 6.67 2.42 15.37
N MET A 90 6.32 3.20 14.35
CA MET A 90 7.16 4.25 13.80
C MET A 90 7.18 5.46 14.74
N ASP A 91 8.28 6.22 14.72
CA ASP A 91 8.33 7.54 15.35
C ASP A 91 7.49 8.50 14.50
N GLY A 92 6.33 8.93 14.99
CA GLY A 92 5.45 9.87 14.27
C GLY A 92 5.08 9.43 12.85
N CYS A 93 4.82 8.13 12.65
CA CYS A 93 4.48 7.53 11.36
C CYS A 93 5.57 7.68 10.27
N LYS A 94 6.82 8.04 10.63
CA LYS A 94 7.92 8.17 9.67
C LYS A 94 8.53 6.81 9.34
N ASP A 95 8.57 6.45 8.06
CA ASP A 95 9.21 5.21 7.63
C ASP A 95 10.65 5.05 8.11
N PHE A 96 11.05 3.79 8.31
CA PHE A 96 12.37 3.37 8.78
C PHE A 96 12.79 3.95 10.13
N THR A 97 11.82 4.19 11.02
CA THR A 97 12.05 4.61 12.41
C THR A 97 11.39 3.65 13.40
N VAL A 98 11.76 3.77 14.68
CA VAL A 98 11.10 3.09 15.79
C VAL A 98 10.83 4.13 16.87
N GLY A 99 9.57 4.33 17.23
CA GLY A 99 9.17 5.28 18.27
C GLY A 99 9.63 4.83 19.66
N GLU A 100 9.74 5.79 20.59
CA GLU A 100 10.25 5.51 21.96
C GLU A 100 9.41 4.46 22.70
N LYS A 101 8.09 4.45 22.49
CA LYS A 101 7.16 3.45 23.04
C LYS A 101 7.35 2.04 22.45
N TRP A 102 8.19 1.91 21.42
CA TRP A 102 8.41 0.69 20.65
C TRP A 102 9.87 0.23 20.63
N LYS A 103 10.75 0.82 21.44
CA LYS A 103 12.17 0.47 21.52
C LYS A 103 12.47 -1.02 21.76
N ASN A 104 11.53 -1.74 22.39
CA ASN A 104 11.66 -3.18 22.66
C ASN A 104 11.24 -4.08 21.48
N LEU A 105 10.73 -3.52 20.38
CA LEU A 105 10.26 -4.26 19.21
C LEU A 105 11.37 -5.15 18.62
N SER A 106 12.59 -4.65 18.48
CA SER A 106 13.73 -5.44 17.96
C SER A 106 14.01 -6.69 18.81
N THR A 107 14.00 -6.53 20.14
CA THR A 107 14.20 -7.64 21.07
C THR A 107 13.05 -8.65 20.97
N TYR A 108 11.82 -8.17 20.84
CA TYR A 108 10.65 -9.02 20.71
C TYR A 108 10.63 -9.82 19.41
N VAL A 109 10.95 -9.20 18.27
CA VAL A 109 11.07 -9.89 16.97
C VAL A 109 12.11 -11.01 17.06
N LYS A 110 13.26 -10.77 17.73
CA LYS A 110 14.25 -11.82 17.98
C LYS A 110 13.70 -12.95 18.86
N GLN A 111 12.91 -12.64 19.89
CA GLN A 111 12.25 -13.63 20.74
C GLN A 111 11.15 -14.42 20.01
N LEU A 112 10.38 -13.80 19.11
CA LEU A 112 9.40 -14.50 18.28
C LEU A 112 10.08 -15.60 17.46
N ARG A 113 11.24 -15.30 16.87
CA ARG A 113 12.00 -16.27 16.10
C ARG A 113 12.47 -17.49 16.91
N THR A 114 12.84 -17.32 18.19
CA THR A 114 13.23 -18.45 19.05
C THR A 114 12.03 -19.36 19.38
N LYS A 115 10.80 -18.85 19.25
CA LYS A 115 9.55 -19.59 19.39
C LYS A 115 9.03 -20.14 18.05
N GLY A 116 9.79 -20.01 16.97
CA GLY A 116 9.37 -20.46 15.62
C GLY A 116 8.48 -19.46 14.87
N MET A 117 8.11 -18.35 15.48
CA MET A 117 7.26 -17.30 14.88
C MET A 117 8.07 -16.32 14.04
N ARG A 118 7.36 -15.48 13.27
CA ARG A 118 7.90 -14.48 12.34
C ARG A 118 7.23 -13.14 12.53
N SER A 119 7.82 -12.09 11.97
CA SER A 119 7.23 -10.75 11.99
C SER A 119 7.20 -10.08 10.62
N VAL A 120 6.10 -9.40 10.33
CA VAL A 120 5.95 -8.49 9.19
C VAL A 120 5.79 -7.07 9.72
N LEU A 121 6.37 -6.08 9.06
CA LEU A 121 6.18 -4.68 9.38
C LEU A 121 5.60 -3.95 8.16
N ILE A 122 4.72 -2.99 8.41
CA ILE A 122 4.20 -2.07 7.39
C ILE A 122 5.23 -0.99 7.03
N PHE A 123 5.23 -0.56 5.78
CA PHE A 123 5.97 0.59 5.28
C PHE A 123 5.11 1.32 4.27
N ASP A 124 5.16 2.64 4.27
CA ASP A 124 4.50 3.46 3.28
C ASP A 124 5.54 3.99 2.26
N PRO A 125 5.14 4.34 1.03
CA PRO A 125 6.08 4.90 0.08
C PRO A 125 6.40 6.37 0.39
N ALA A 126 5.52 7.09 1.08
CA ALA A 126 5.59 8.53 1.21
C ALA A 126 6.55 8.96 2.34
N ILE A 127 7.65 9.64 1.97
CA ILE A 127 8.74 9.95 2.90
C ILE A 127 8.66 11.38 3.39
N GLU A 128 8.58 11.55 4.71
CA GLU A 128 8.62 12.86 5.36
C GLU A 128 9.91 13.62 5.00
N VAL A 129 9.75 14.83 4.46
CA VAL A 129 10.88 15.57 3.87
C VAL A 129 11.79 16.25 4.89
N ASN A 130 11.36 16.30 6.15
CA ASN A 130 12.12 16.82 7.29
C ASN A 130 12.80 15.70 8.10
N HIS A 131 13.00 14.53 7.48
CA HIS A 131 13.53 13.35 8.15
C HIS A 131 14.86 12.85 7.54
N SER A 132 15.64 12.14 8.36
CA SER A 132 16.96 11.61 7.99
C SER A 132 16.93 10.64 6.79
N VAL A 133 15.81 9.95 6.58
CA VAL A 133 15.58 9.06 5.45
C VAL A 133 15.53 9.86 4.15
N PHE A 134 14.76 10.95 4.12
CA PHE A 134 14.72 11.85 2.96
C PHE A 134 16.08 12.48 2.69
N LYS A 135 16.80 12.91 3.73
CA LYS A 135 18.17 13.42 3.57
C LYS A 135 19.08 12.40 2.87
N ARG A 136 19.05 11.14 3.29
CA ARG A 136 19.83 10.06 2.64
C ARG A 136 19.38 9.80 1.21
N ALA A 137 18.08 9.93 0.94
CA ALA A 137 17.55 9.84 -0.42
C ALA A 137 18.15 10.93 -1.33
N ARG A 138 18.20 12.18 -0.84
CA ARG A 138 18.84 13.30 -1.56
C ARG A 138 20.34 13.08 -1.77
N GLU A 139 21.05 12.58 -0.76
CA GLU A 139 22.47 12.24 -0.84
C GLU A 139 22.74 11.10 -1.83
N ALA A 140 21.83 10.12 -1.91
CA ALA A 140 21.87 9.02 -2.87
C ALA A 140 21.34 9.39 -4.26
N GLN A 141 20.94 10.65 -4.47
CA GLN A 141 20.36 11.15 -5.72
C GLN A 141 19.10 10.38 -6.15
N ALA A 142 18.35 9.84 -5.19
CA ALA A 142 17.06 9.20 -5.45
C ALA A 142 16.09 10.22 -6.05
N SER A 143 15.36 9.76 -7.06
CA SER A 143 14.34 10.53 -7.76
C SER A 143 13.01 10.48 -6.99
N PHE A 144 12.25 11.57 -7.06
CA PHE A 144 10.91 11.69 -6.49
C PHE A 144 9.96 12.18 -7.57
N ILE A 145 8.66 11.98 -7.39
CA ILE A 145 7.66 12.54 -8.30
C ILE A 145 7.76 14.07 -8.25
N GLU A 146 7.88 14.70 -9.42
CA GLU A 146 8.11 16.14 -9.54
C GLU A 146 6.98 16.86 -10.27
N TRP A 147 6.80 18.14 -9.98
CA TRP A 147 6.17 19.09 -10.89
C TRP A 147 6.93 19.12 -12.22
N GLU A 148 6.20 19.27 -13.33
CA GLU A 148 6.82 19.38 -14.67
C GLU A 148 7.70 20.64 -14.73
N ARG A 149 7.19 21.75 -14.19
CA ARG A 149 7.82 23.08 -14.25
C ARG A 149 7.82 23.80 -12.89
N HIS A 150 8.75 24.73 -12.71
CA HIS A 150 8.90 25.47 -11.44
C HIS A 150 7.76 26.44 -11.13
N ASP A 151 7.06 26.97 -12.14
CA ASP A 151 5.90 27.87 -11.98
C ASP A 151 4.68 27.16 -11.37
N GLN A 152 4.64 25.84 -11.44
CA GLN A 152 3.57 25.01 -10.88
C GLN A 152 3.78 24.70 -9.39
N VAL A 153 5.01 24.86 -8.89
CA VAL A 153 5.37 24.46 -7.53
C VAL A 153 4.65 25.32 -6.49
N MET A 154 4.03 24.69 -5.51
CA MET A 154 3.44 25.37 -4.35
C MET A 154 4.52 25.93 -3.42
N GLN A 155 5.07 27.09 -3.77
CA GLN A 155 6.19 27.72 -3.07
C GLN A 155 5.92 27.96 -1.57
N SER A 156 4.67 28.19 -1.17
CA SER A 156 4.30 28.34 0.25
C SER A 156 4.55 27.08 1.07
N ILE A 157 4.43 25.89 0.48
CA ILE A 157 4.73 24.60 1.11
C ILE A 157 6.21 24.28 0.94
N GLN A 158 6.73 24.41 -0.27
CA GLN A 158 8.11 24.04 -0.62
C GLN A 158 9.14 24.79 0.25
N ASN A 159 8.90 26.08 0.51
CA ASN A 159 9.80 26.93 1.28
C ASN A 159 9.84 26.61 2.79
N LEU A 160 8.94 25.76 3.30
CA LEU A 160 8.95 25.32 4.70
C LEU A 160 10.11 24.34 4.97
N TYR A 161 10.63 23.66 3.94
CA TYR A 161 11.54 22.53 4.09
C TYR A 161 12.86 22.76 3.35
N PRO A 162 13.99 22.93 4.05
CA PRO A 162 15.28 23.23 3.44
C PRO A 162 15.74 22.24 2.36
N LEU A 163 15.45 20.94 2.53
CA LEU A 163 15.88 19.88 1.59
C LEU A 163 15.07 19.83 0.30
N THR A 164 13.96 20.55 0.24
CA THR A 164 13.07 20.59 -0.93
C THR A 164 12.93 21.99 -1.51
N LYS A 165 13.46 23.00 -0.81
CA LYS A 165 13.49 24.38 -1.27
C LYS A 165 14.15 24.46 -2.65
N ASP A 166 13.56 25.25 -3.54
CA ASP A 166 14.01 25.45 -4.92
C ASP A 166 14.04 24.17 -5.78
N THR A 167 13.40 23.08 -5.34
CA THR A 167 13.21 21.85 -6.12
C THR A 167 11.83 21.82 -6.80
N LYS A 168 11.63 20.86 -7.70
CA LYS A 168 10.31 20.54 -8.27
C LYS A 168 9.64 19.36 -7.56
N ILE A 169 10.17 18.86 -6.44
CA ILE A 169 9.62 17.68 -5.77
C ILE A 169 8.19 17.98 -5.32
N MET A 170 7.24 17.16 -5.78
CA MET A 170 5.83 17.30 -5.41
C MET A 170 5.63 16.83 -3.98
N LEU A 171 5.09 17.73 -3.15
CA LEU A 171 4.84 17.49 -1.73
C LEU A 171 3.36 17.20 -1.49
N GLY A 172 3.10 16.18 -0.68
CA GLY A 172 1.78 15.77 -0.26
C GLY A 172 1.66 15.65 1.26
N VAL A 173 0.56 15.06 1.70
CA VAL A 173 0.25 14.78 3.11
C VAL A 173 -0.24 13.34 3.20
N VAL A 174 0.37 12.55 4.09
CA VAL A 174 -0.05 11.17 4.38
C VAL A 174 -0.03 11.02 5.91
N TRP A 175 0.54 9.96 6.49
CA TRP A 175 0.52 9.70 7.92
C TRP A 175 1.50 10.51 8.78
N PRO A 176 2.71 10.87 8.29
CA PRO A 176 3.60 11.76 9.03
C PRO A 176 3.03 13.17 9.21
N ASP A 177 3.46 13.87 10.27
CA ASP A 177 2.98 15.22 10.58
C ASP A 177 3.44 16.27 9.54
N ASP A 178 4.68 16.17 9.06
CA ASP A 178 5.23 17.06 8.04
C ASP A 178 4.95 16.53 6.62
N HIS A 179 5.08 17.41 5.62
CA HIS A 179 4.81 17.02 4.23
C HIS A 179 5.75 15.90 3.77
N VAL A 180 5.24 15.08 2.86
CA VAL A 180 5.92 13.89 2.35
C VAL A 180 6.20 14.03 0.86
N ALA A 181 7.28 13.39 0.41
CA ALA A 181 7.63 13.22 -0.99
C ALA A 181 7.48 11.76 -1.40
N PHE A 182 7.12 11.52 -2.66
CA PHE A 182 6.84 10.18 -3.20
C PHE A 182 8.00 9.71 -4.07
N PRO A 183 8.73 8.64 -3.69
CA PRO A 183 9.83 8.11 -4.48
C PRO A 183 9.39 7.74 -5.89
N ASP A 184 10.24 8.02 -6.87
CA ASP A 184 10.03 7.65 -8.26
C ASP A 184 10.70 6.31 -8.55
N PHE A 185 9.95 5.22 -8.41
CA PHE A 185 10.42 3.86 -8.68
C PHE A 185 10.59 3.54 -10.17
N LEU A 186 10.27 4.47 -11.07
CA LEU A 186 10.53 4.37 -12.51
C LEU A 186 11.82 5.13 -12.90
N ASP A 187 12.60 5.59 -11.93
CA ASP A 187 13.90 6.20 -12.14
C ASP A 187 14.81 5.31 -13.02
N PRO A 188 15.20 5.77 -14.22
CA PRO A 188 16.00 4.97 -15.15
C PRO A 188 17.45 4.74 -14.68
N THR A 189 17.90 5.47 -13.64
CA THR A 189 19.27 5.37 -13.12
C THR A 189 19.43 4.32 -12.02
N ASN A 190 18.32 3.72 -11.56
CA ASN A 190 18.21 2.87 -10.36
C ASN A 190 18.52 3.56 -9.03
N ALA A 191 18.83 4.87 -8.98
CA ALA A 191 19.19 5.55 -7.74
C ALA A 191 18.07 5.46 -6.69
N THR A 192 16.80 5.63 -7.09
CA THR A 192 15.66 5.44 -6.18
C THR A 192 15.56 4.00 -5.65
N ALA A 193 15.67 3.00 -6.53
CA ALA A 193 15.54 1.60 -6.13
C ALA A 193 16.70 1.17 -5.21
N ASP A 194 17.92 1.58 -5.53
CA ASP A 194 19.11 1.30 -4.72
C ASP A 194 19.00 1.94 -3.34
N TRP A 195 18.60 3.21 -3.27
CA TRP A 195 18.37 3.90 -2.00
C TRP A 195 17.31 3.18 -1.16
N TRP A 196 16.18 2.81 -1.77
CA TRP A 196 15.10 2.06 -1.10
C TRP A 196 15.58 0.73 -0.52
N ILE A 197 16.35 -0.03 -1.31
CA ILE A 197 16.98 -1.28 -0.87
C ILE A 197 17.93 -1.04 0.31
N GLN A 198 18.75 0.03 0.27
CA GLN A 198 19.66 0.35 1.36
C GLN A 198 18.94 0.75 2.65
N GLU A 199 17.82 1.49 2.57
CA GLU A 199 17.01 1.83 3.74
C GLU A 199 16.42 0.59 4.40
N PHE A 200 15.88 -0.36 3.63
CA PHE A 200 15.42 -1.64 4.16
C PHE A 200 16.55 -2.45 4.79
N LYS A 201 17.73 -2.53 4.17
CA LYS A 201 18.91 -3.23 4.73
C LYS A 201 19.37 -2.58 6.03
N LYS A 202 19.35 -1.24 6.09
CA LYS A 202 19.72 -0.48 7.29
C LYS A 202 18.71 -0.71 8.40
N PHE A 203 17.42 -0.63 8.10
CA PHE A 203 16.35 -0.81 9.08
C PHE A 203 16.27 -2.27 9.56
N TRP A 204 16.54 -3.26 8.71
CA TRP A 204 16.60 -4.66 9.10
C TRP A 204 17.68 -4.95 10.15
N LYS A 205 18.82 -4.22 10.11
CA LYS A 205 19.85 -4.32 11.17
C LYS A 205 19.33 -3.81 12.52
N LEU A 206 18.40 -2.86 12.51
CA LEU A 206 17.76 -2.32 13.71
C LEU A 206 16.66 -3.26 14.22
N VAL A 207 15.69 -3.59 13.37
CA VAL A 207 14.59 -4.51 13.67
C VAL A 207 14.64 -5.63 12.63
N PRO A 208 15.10 -6.84 12.98
CA PRO A 208 15.31 -7.86 11.98
C PRO A 208 13.98 -8.58 11.69
N TYR A 209 13.07 -7.94 10.97
CA TYR A 209 11.79 -8.52 10.54
C TYR A 209 11.97 -9.61 9.46
N ASP A 210 10.88 -10.30 9.09
CA ASP A 210 10.89 -11.47 8.18
C ASP A 210 10.11 -11.23 6.87
N GLY A 211 9.12 -10.35 6.87
CA GLY A 211 8.40 -9.92 5.67
C GLY A 211 8.02 -8.44 5.71
N ILE A 212 7.52 -7.94 4.59
CA ILE A 212 7.25 -6.52 4.36
C ILE A 212 5.80 -6.36 3.89
N TRP A 213 5.09 -5.41 4.47
CA TRP A 213 3.79 -4.97 4.01
C TRP A 213 3.95 -3.54 3.47
N ILE A 214 3.77 -3.33 2.16
CA ILE A 214 3.78 -2.00 1.54
C ILE A 214 2.34 -1.53 1.33
N ASP A 215 1.97 -0.43 1.96
CA ASP A 215 0.63 0.15 1.90
C ASP A 215 0.66 1.56 1.33
N MET A 216 -0.51 2.19 1.15
CA MET A 216 -0.63 3.58 0.72
C MET A 216 -0.05 3.88 -0.67
N ASN A 217 0.13 2.85 -1.49
CA ASN A 217 0.92 2.89 -2.70
C ASN A 217 0.10 2.93 -4.00
N GLU A 218 -1.10 3.50 -3.96
CA GLU A 218 -1.82 3.87 -5.17
C GLU A 218 -1.06 4.83 -6.10
N PRO A 219 -0.26 5.83 -5.64
CA PRO A 219 0.02 6.33 -4.28
C PRO A 219 -1.12 7.16 -3.69
N ALA A 220 -1.42 6.94 -2.41
CA ALA A 220 -2.44 7.69 -1.68
C ALA A 220 -1.90 9.05 -1.20
N ASN A 221 -2.72 10.08 -1.33
CA ASN A 221 -2.43 11.40 -0.77
C ASN A 221 -3.69 11.96 -0.08
N PHE A 222 -3.53 12.55 1.09
CA PHE A 222 -4.64 13.10 1.85
C PHE A 222 -4.99 14.51 1.37
N GLY A 223 -6.28 14.74 1.13
CA GLY A 223 -6.82 16.08 0.95
C GLY A 223 -6.48 16.77 -0.36
N THR A 224 -5.97 16.06 -1.39
CA THR A 224 -5.68 16.71 -2.68
C THR A 224 -6.90 17.46 -3.19
N ASN A 225 -6.72 18.76 -3.46
CA ASN A 225 -7.77 19.66 -3.93
C ASN A 225 -8.92 19.93 -2.94
N GLU A 226 -8.78 19.56 -1.66
CA GLU A 226 -9.74 19.80 -0.58
C GLU A 226 -9.32 21.02 0.27
N GLU A 227 -10.25 21.93 0.58
CA GLU A 227 -9.97 23.09 1.44
C GLU A 227 -9.93 22.71 2.93
N GLU A 228 -10.80 21.80 3.34
CA GLU A 228 -10.89 21.27 4.71
C GLU A 228 -10.84 19.75 4.71
N PRO A 229 -9.65 19.15 4.51
CA PRO A 229 -9.52 17.70 4.50
C PRO A 229 -9.79 17.09 5.88
N PHE A 230 -10.14 15.81 5.89
CA PHE A 230 -10.60 15.11 7.10
C PHE A 230 -9.64 15.27 8.28
N TYR A 231 -8.32 15.22 8.03
CA TYR A 231 -7.28 15.27 9.05
C TYR A 231 -7.21 16.60 9.82
N PHE A 232 -7.80 17.70 9.30
CA PHE A 232 -7.89 18.97 10.05
C PHE A 232 -8.71 18.86 11.34
N LYS A 233 -9.56 17.83 11.45
CA LYS A 233 -10.42 17.56 12.60
C LYS A 233 -9.86 16.46 13.51
N HIS A 234 -8.71 15.87 13.17
CA HIS A 234 -8.07 14.83 13.96
C HIS A 234 -7.01 15.43 14.88
N ALA A 235 -7.18 15.25 16.19
CA ALA A 235 -6.28 15.81 17.20
C ALA A 235 -4.83 15.32 17.11
N ASN A 236 -4.61 14.18 16.44
CA ASN A 236 -3.31 13.50 16.34
C ASN A 236 -2.62 13.70 14.98
N HIS A 237 -3.07 14.67 14.17
CA HIS A 237 -2.44 14.98 12.90
C HIS A 237 -2.30 16.50 12.75
N LYS A 238 -1.11 16.96 12.36
CA LYS A 238 -0.88 18.39 12.09
C LYS A 238 -1.75 18.88 10.92
N ASN A 239 -2.24 20.12 11.01
CA ASN A 239 -3.03 20.76 9.93
C ASN A 239 -2.12 21.25 8.79
N SER A 240 -1.41 20.32 8.16
CA SER A 240 -0.52 20.57 7.02
C SER A 240 -1.35 20.90 5.77
N ALA A 241 -0.93 21.95 5.04
CA ALA A 241 -1.65 22.42 3.86
C ALA A 241 -1.74 21.32 2.80
N PRO A 242 -2.93 21.00 2.25
CA PRO A 242 -3.05 19.94 1.26
C PRO A 242 -2.44 20.35 -0.09
N LEU A 243 -2.17 19.34 -0.91
CA LEU A 243 -1.75 19.51 -2.30
C LEU A 243 -2.90 20.10 -3.13
N PHE A 244 -2.62 21.16 -3.89
CA PHE A 244 -3.54 21.72 -4.88
C PHE A 244 -2.97 21.59 -6.29
N CYS A 245 -3.69 20.84 -7.13
CA CYS A 245 -3.38 20.70 -8.55
C CYS A 245 -4.03 21.83 -9.35
N PRO A 246 -3.45 22.26 -10.48
CA PRO A 246 -4.05 23.28 -11.34
C PRO A 246 -5.47 22.91 -11.78
N LYS A 247 -6.44 23.80 -11.53
CA LYS A 247 -7.86 23.61 -11.83
C LYS A 247 -8.40 24.58 -12.88
N ASP A 248 -7.58 25.44 -13.47
CA ASP A 248 -8.06 26.41 -14.45
C ASP A 248 -8.58 25.69 -15.70
N ASP A 249 -9.90 25.70 -15.89
CA ASP A 249 -10.61 25.02 -16.98
C ASP A 249 -10.12 25.44 -18.39
N ASN A 250 -9.39 26.55 -18.51
CA ASN A 250 -8.79 27.02 -19.77
C ASN A 250 -7.25 26.90 -19.82
N GLY A 251 -6.62 26.39 -18.76
CA GLY A 251 -5.18 26.18 -18.68
C GLY A 251 -4.77 24.83 -19.26
N LYS A 252 -3.65 24.78 -20.00
CA LYS A 252 -3.08 23.53 -20.53
C LYS A 252 -2.75 22.50 -19.44
N ASP A 253 -2.51 22.94 -18.21
CA ASP A 253 -2.12 22.06 -17.11
C ASP A 253 -3.30 21.27 -16.53
N ALA A 254 -4.53 21.81 -16.57
CA ALA A 254 -5.72 21.18 -16.00
C ALA A 254 -6.23 19.98 -16.82
N GLU A 255 -5.82 19.87 -18.10
CA GLU A 255 -6.25 18.80 -19.00
C GLU A 255 -5.84 17.40 -18.50
N TRP A 256 -4.78 17.31 -17.70
CA TRP A 256 -4.29 16.04 -17.15
C TRP A 256 -5.16 15.54 -16.00
N ASP A 257 -5.67 16.43 -15.15
CA ASP A 257 -6.55 16.07 -14.04
C ASP A 257 -8.02 16.01 -14.45
N MET A 258 -8.37 16.71 -15.53
CA MET A 258 -9.70 16.77 -16.14
C MET A 258 -9.64 16.40 -17.63
N PRO A 259 -9.39 15.12 -17.96
CA PRO A 259 -9.29 14.70 -19.35
C PRO A 259 -10.62 14.90 -20.10
N PRO A 260 -10.59 15.05 -21.44
CA PRO A 260 -11.79 15.26 -22.25
C PRO A 260 -12.87 14.18 -22.04
N TYR A 261 -12.45 12.94 -21.77
CA TYR A 261 -13.34 11.87 -21.34
C TYR A 261 -13.28 11.73 -19.82
N LYS A 262 -14.35 12.15 -19.14
CA LYS A 262 -14.52 11.96 -17.70
C LYS A 262 -14.69 10.48 -17.38
N THR A 263 -13.80 9.97 -16.53
CA THR A 263 -13.87 8.57 -16.12
C THR A 263 -15.03 8.33 -15.14
N HIS A 264 -15.36 7.06 -14.91
CA HIS A 264 -16.41 6.63 -13.99
C HIS A 264 -16.16 7.12 -12.57
N ALA A 265 -14.89 7.29 -12.19
CA ALA A 265 -14.48 7.83 -10.89
C ALA A 265 -15.12 9.18 -10.59
N VAL A 266 -15.32 10.04 -11.61
CA VAL A 266 -15.97 11.36 -11.48
C VAL A 266 -17.40 11.24 -10.96
N PHE A 267 -18.11 10.14 -11.25
CA PHE A 267 -19.51 9.96 -10.86
C PHE A 267 -19.68 9.38 -9.45
N ILE A 268 -18.63 8.82 -8.85
CA ILE A 268 -18.68 8.25 -7.50
C ILE A 268 -19.05 9.31 -6.46
N ASP A 269 -18.52 10.54 -6.59
CA ASP A 269 -18.86 11.68 -5.74
C ASP A 269 -19.60 12.79 -6.50
N LYS A 270 -20.67 12.42 -7.22
CA LYS A 270 -21.60 13.39 -7.86
C LYS A 270 -20.92 14.44 -8.75
N GLY A 271 -19.85 14.07 -9.45
CA GLY A 271 -19.14 14.95 -10.37
C GLY A 271 -18.00 15.77 -9.76
N LYS A 272 -17.69 15.59 -8.46
CA LYS A 272 -16.64 16.35 -7.76
C LYS A 272 -15.25 15.72 -7.85
N THR A 273 -15.17 14.42 -8.11
CA THR A 273 -13.90 13.69 -8.19
C THR A 273 -13.17 14.05 -9.47
N GLN A 274 -11.87 14.32 -9.36
CA GLN A 274 -10.93 14.48 -10.46
C GLN A 274 -9.91 13.33 -10.42
N LEU A 275 -9.04 13.18 -11.42
CA LEU A 275 -8.05 12.11 -11.39
C LEU A 275 -7.08 12.25 -10.20
N ALA A 276 -6.70 13.47 -9.83
CA ALA A 276 -5.88 13.75 -8.64
C ALA A 276 -6.59 13.53 -7.29
N SER A 277 -7.90 13.24 -7.26
CA SER A 277 -8.60 13.04 -6.00
C SER A 277 -7.99 11.88 -5.21
N LYS A 278 -7.55 12.19 -3.97
CA LYS A 278 -6.86 11.26 -3.06
C LYS A 278 -5.52 10.71 -3.58
N THR A 279 -4.90 11.38 -4.55
CA THR A 279 -3.57 11.04 -5.09
C THR A 279 -2.85 12.31 -5.55
N LEU A 280 -1.78 12.19 -6.32
CA LEU A 280 -0.96 13.31 -6.81
C LEU A 280 -1.53 13.94 -8.07
N CYS A 281 -1.02 15.12 -8.45
CA CYS A 281 -1.44 15.78 -9.68
C CYS A 281 -1.02 14.99 -10.91
N MET A 282 -1.94 14.77 -11.85
CA MET A 282 -1.65 13.96 -13.04
C MET A 282 -0.60 14.59 -13.97
N LEU A 283 -0.42 15.91 -13.91
CA LEU A 283 0.61 16.62 -14.66
C LEU A 283 2.04 16.36 -14.17
N ALA A 284 2.19 15.76 -12.99
CA ALA A 284 3.50 15.45 -12.41
C ALA A 284 4.31 14.56 -13.36
N VAL A 285 5.63 14.55 -13.19
CA VAL A 285 6.55 13.77 -13.99
C VAL A 285 7.36 12.79 -13.15
N GLN A 286 7.70 11.67 -13.79
CA GLN A 286 8.47 10.53 -13.33
C GLN A 286 9.48 10.12 -14.40
N ALA A 287 10.30 9.13 -14.08
CA ALA A 287 11.38 8.61 -14.92
C ALA A 287 12.26 9.75 -15.44
N ASN A 288 12.72 10.62 -14.52
CA ASN A 288 13.53 11.80 -14.81
C ASN A 288 12.91 12.74 -15.86
N GLY A 289 11.60 13.00 -15.72
CA GLY A 289 10.86 13.90 -16.61
C GLY A 289 10.34 13.29 -17.90
N THR A 290 10.62 12.01 -18.17
CA THR A 290 10.25 11.35 -19.44
C THR A 290 8.84 10.77 -19.45
N GLN A 291 8.29 10.50 -18.27
CA GLN A 291 6.93 9.95 -18.12
C GLN A 291 6.07 10.90 -17.30
N ARG A 292 4.85 11.14 -17.78
CA ARG A 292 3.87 11.88 -17.00
C ARG A 292 3.11 10.93 -16.09
N PHE A 293 2.88 11.32 -14.85
CA PHE A 293 2.19 10.55 -13.82
C PHE A 293 0.82 10.05 -14.31
N TYR A 294 0.10 10.87 -15.09
CA TYR A 294 -1.12 10.47 -15.82
C TYR A 294 -1.04 9.09 -16.51
N ASN A 295 0.09 8.77 -17.15
CA ASN A 295 0.27 7.52 -17.89
C ASN A 295 0.72 6.35 -17.00
N VAL A 296 1.39 6.64 -15.88
CA VAL A 296 2.11 5.63 -15.09
C VAL A 296 1.59 5.48 -13.66
N LYS A 297 0.59 6.25 -13.22
CA LYS A 297 0.02 6.19 -11.87
C LYS A 297 -0.43 4.78 -11.48
N ASN A 298 -1.04 4.04 -12.40
CA ASN A 298 -1.47 2.66 -12.14
C ASN A 298 -0.31 1.65 -12.05
N LEU A 299 0.92 2.06 -12.37
CA LEU A 299 2.13 1.24 -12.25
C LEU A 299 2.88 1.49 -10.94
N TYR A 300 2.52 2.51 -10.15
CA TYR A 300 3.29 2.92 -8.97
C TYR A 300 3.49 1.77 -7.97
N GLY A 301 2.41 1.13 -7.51
CA GLY A 301 2.49 0.01 -6.58
C GLY A 301 3.21 -1.22 -7.13
N LEU A 302 3.13 -1.48 -8.45
CA LEU A 302 3.94 -2.51 -9.11
C LEU A 302 5.43 -2.16 -9.06
N SER A 303 5.80 -0.94 -9.44
CA SER A 303 7.20 -0.50 -9.45
C SER A 303 7.84 -0.51 -8.06
N GLU A 304 7.08 -0.12 -7.03
CA GLU A 304 7.50 -0.27 -5.64
C GLU A 304 7.62 -1.75 -5.23
N SER A 305 6.64 -2.59 -5.57
CA SER A 305 6.67 -4.03 -5.26
C SER A 305 7.92 -4.72 -5.81
N ILE A 306 8.37 -4.32 -7.00
CA ILE A 306 9.62 -4.83 -7.61
C ILE A 306 10.82 -4.45 -6.74
N ALA A 307 10.98 -3.17 -6.40
CA ALA A 307 12.10 -2.70 -5.58
C ALA A 307 12.07 -3.33 -4.17
N THR A 308 10.90 -3.42 -3.56
CA THR A 308 10.70 -3.97 -2.21
C THR A 308 10.95 -5.48 -2.16
N GLN A 309 10.61 -6.24 -3.20
CA GLN A 309 10.91 -7.68 -3.24
C GLN A 309 12.43 -7.93 -3.28
N ILE A 310 13.17 -7.14 -4.04
CA ILE A 310 14.65 -7.17 -4.05
C ILE A 310 15.18 -6.80 -2.67
N ALA A 311 14.68 -5.72 -2.08
CA ALA A 311 15.07 -5.26 -0.75
C ALA A 311 14.84 -6.32 0.34
N GLN A 312 13.68 -7.00 0.33
CA GLN A 312 13.37 -8.10 1.23
C GLN A 312 14.42 -9.21 1.13
N HIS A 313 14.74 -9.62 -0.09
CA HIS A 313 15.71 -10.69 -0.32
C HIS A 313 17.12 -10.27 0.12
N GLU A 314 17.57 -9.08 -0.24
CA GLU A 314 18.90 -8.58 0.10
C GLU A 314 19.10 -8.31 1.59
N ALA A 315 18.07 -7.81 2.28
CA ALA A 315 18.14 -7.52 3.71
C ALA A 315 18.18 -8.80 4.55
N THR A 316 17.42 -9.83 4.15
CA THR A 316 17.23 -11.05 4.97
C THR A 316 18.11 -12.22 4.54
N GLY A 317 18.58 -12.24 3.28
CA GLY A 317 19.21 -13.39 2.65
C GLY A 317 18.29 -14.61 2.50
N LYS A 318 16.98 -14.43 2.65
CA LYS A 318 15.97 -15.49 2.69
C LYS A 318 14.77 -15.14 1.83
N ARG A 319 14.03 -16.17 1.43
CA ARG A 319 12.66 -16.00 0.93
C ARG A 319 11.79 -15.49 2.07
N GLY A 320 11.13 -14.35 1.88
CA GLY A 320 10.12 -13.81 2.79
C GLY A 320 8.75 -13.74 2.12
N ALA A 321 8.00 -12.70 2.47
CA ALA A 321 6.76 -12.33 1.83
C ALA A 321 6.69 -10.80 1.72
N VAL A 322 6.28 -10.31 0.55
CA VAL A 322 5.89 -8.91 0.34
C VAL A 322 4.40 -8.89 0.09
N ILE A 323 3.67 -7.99 0.73
CA ILE A 323 2.23 -7.80 0.57
C ILE A 323 2.01 -6.35 0.14
N SER A 324 1.23 -6.12 -0.92
CA SER A 324 1.01 -4.79 -1.49
C SER A 324 -0.46 -4.44 -1.71
N ARG A 325 -0.84 -3.16 -1.49
CA ARG A 325 -2.22 -2.69 -1.71
C ARG A 325 -2.48 -2.52 -3.20
N SER A 326 -1.75 -1.59 -3.81
CA SER A 326 -1.89 -1.26 -5.22
C SER A 326 -1.19 -2.32 -6.07
N THR A 327 -1.92 -2.84 -7.05
CA THR A 327 -1.42 -3.87 -7.96
C THR A 327 -1.73 -3.52 -9.41
N PHE A 328 -0.91 -4.05 -10.31
CA PHE A 328 -1.14 -4.04 -11.75
C PHE A 328 -0.85 -5.43 -12.32
N VAL A 329 -1.10 -5.62 -13.61
CA VAL A 329 -0.67 -6.82 -14.33
C VAL A 329 0.81 -7.10 -14.02
N SER A 330 1.14 -8.36 -13.70
CA SER A 330 2.46 -8.84 -13.25
C SER A 330 2.82 -8.61 -11.77
N SER A 331 2.03 -7.89 -10.96
CA SER A 331 2.34 -7.66 -9.53
C SER A 331 2.52 -8.96 -8.74
N GLY A 332 1.79 -10.01 -9.07
CA GLY A 332 1.89 -11.32 -8.41
C GLY A 332 3.26 -11.99 -8.51
N ARG A 333 4.13 -11.54 -9.42
CA ARG A 333 5.52 -12.00 -9.52
C ARG A 333 6.41 -11.49 -8.37
N TYR A 334 5.98 -10.43 -7.69
CA TYR A 334 6.80 -9.71 -6.71
C TYR A 334 6.15 -9.65 -5.33
N ALA A 335 4.83 -9.54 -5.27
CA ALA A 335 4.09 -9.40 -4.02
C ALA A 335 2.76 -10.15 -4.03
N GLY A 336 2.25 -10.44 -2.83
CA GLY A 336 0.86 -10.78 -2.61
C GLY A 336 0.00 -9.53 -2.46
N HIS A 337 -1.28 -9.74 -2.17
CA HIS A 337 -2.26 -8.66 -2.05
C HIS A 337 -3.22 -8.92 -0.89
N TRP A 338 -3.84 -7.86 -0.36
CA TRP A 338 -5.03 -8.00 0.47
C TRP A 338 -6.13 -7.12 -0.09
N LEU A 339 -7.39 -7.56 0.06
CA LEU A 339 -8.57 -6.91 -0.54
C LEU A 339 -8.95 -5.56 0.10
N GLY A 340 -8.02 -4.91 0.79
CA GLY A 340 -8.18 -3.55 1.31
C GLY A 340 -9.12 -3.43 2.52
N ASP A 341 -9.54 -2.19 2.72
CA ASP A 341 -10.33 -1.73 3.85
C ASP A 341 -11.82 -2.05 3.67
N ASN A 342 -12.28 -3.14 4.28
CA ASN A 342 -13.71 -3.48 4.35
C ASN A 342 -14.33 -3.06 5.70
N ALA A 343 -15.65 -3.12 5.78
CA ALA A 343 -16.41 -2.66 6.94
C ALA A 343 -16.79 -3.78 7.94
N ALA A 344 -16.29 -5.01 7.73
CA ALA A 344 -16.68 -6.23 8.44
C ALA A 344 -18.20 -6.45 8.45
N THR A 345 -18.79 -6.50 7.25
CA THR A 345 -20.20 -6.85 7.00
C THR A 345 -20.34 -8.25 6.38
N TRP A 346 -21.56 -8.76 6.28
CA TRP A 346 -21.82 -10.03 5.58
C TRP A 346 -21.58 -9.91 4.08
N GLU A 347 -21.84 -8.73 3.53
CA GLU A 347 -21.59 -8.38 2.14
C GLU A 347 -20.08 -8.37 1.84
N ASP A 348 -19.27 -7.87 2.77
CA ASP A 348 -17.80 -7.93 2.68
C ASP A 348 -17.29 -9.38 2.67
N LEU A 349 -17.90 -10.26 3.48
CA LEU A 349 -17.56 -11.69 3.48
C LEU A 349 -17.84 -12.34 2.11
N GLN A 350 -18.97 -11.99 1.48
CA GLN A 350 -19.28 -12.47 0.12
C GLN A 350 -18.29 -11.91 -0.90
N ALA A 351 -17.98 -10.61 -0.82
CA ALA A 351 -17.01 -9.95 -1.69
C ALA A 351 -15.61 -10.56 -1.55
N ALA A 352 -15.24 -11.05 -0.35
CA ALA A 352 -14.00 -11.77 -0.09
C ALA A 352 -13.81 -12.97 -1.01
N VAL A 353 -14.86 -13.78 -1.15
CA VAL A 353 -14.83 -15.02 -1.95
C VAL A 353 -14.63 -14.69 -3.42
N ILE A 354 -15.30 -13.64 -3.90
CA ILE A 354 -15.18 -13.15 -5.28
C ILE A 354 -13.76 -12.63 -5.52
N GLY A 355 -13.29 -11.71 -4.67
CA GLY A 355 -11.97 -11.10 -4.81
C GLY A 355 -10.84 -12.12 -4.78
N VAL A 356 -10.88 -13.11 -3.87
CA VAL A 356 -9.85 -14.18 -3.83
C VAL A 356 -9.83 -14.98 -5.13
N GLN A 357 -10.98 -15.30 -5.72
CA GLN A 357 -11.04 -16.02 -7.01
C GLN A 357 -10.52 -15.15 -8.16
N GLU A 358 -10.93 -13.88 -8.22
CA GLU A 358 -10.48 -12.91 -9.22
C GLU A 358 -8.96 -12.73 -9.19
N PHE A 359 -8.37 -12.53 -8.02
CA PHE A 359 -6.92 -12.36 -7.88
C PHE A 359 -6.14 -13.63 -8.22
N ASN A 360 -6.70 -14.83 -8.01
CA ASN A 360 -6.10 -16.06 -8.53
C ASN A 360 -6.06 -16.06 -10.08
N MET A 361 -7.11 -15.59 -10.75
CA MET A 361 -7.14 -15.44 -12.21
C MET A 361 -6.22 -14.30 -12.69
N PHE A 362 -6.08 -13.22 -11.91
CA PHE A 362 -5.16 -12.12 -12.21
C PHE A 362 -3.68 -12.48 -11.99
N GLY A 363 -3.39 -13.67 -11.46
CA GLY A 363 -2.03 -14.15 -11.23
C GLY A 363 -1.43 -13.76 -9.89
N ILE A 364 -2.25 -13.50 -8.88
CA ILE A 364 -1.87 -13.13 -7.52
C ILE A 364 -2.55 -14.09 -6.52
N PRO A 365 -2.10 -15.36 -6.43
CA PRO A 365 -2.74 -16.36 -5.58
C PRO A 365 -2.50 -16.14 -4.08
N TYR A 366 -1.42 -15.45 -3.70
CA TYR A 366 -1.15 -15.09 -2.31
C TYR A 366 -1.96 -13.84 -1.95
N VAL A 367 -3.26 -14.05 -1.74
CA VAL A 367 -4.26 -13.01 -1.48
C VAL A 367 -5.07 -13.31 -0.22
N CYS A 368 -5.41 -12.29 0.56
CA CYS A 368 -6.34 -12.41 1.68
C CYS A 368 -7.40 -11.32 1.70
N HIS A 369 -8.44 -11.58 2.49
CA HIS A 369 -9.32 -10.56 2.98
C HIS A 369 -8.88 -10.18 4.40
N ILE A 370 -8.81 -8.89 4.69
CA ILE A 370 -8.46 -8.36 6.01
C ILE A 370 -9.71 -7.74 6.65
N SER A 371 -10.33 -8.39 7.64
CA SER A 371 -11.55 -7.83 8.27
C SER A 371 -11.29 -6.64 9.18
N GLN A 372 -11.91 -5.49 8.97
CA GLN A 372 -11.93 -4.44 10.00
C GLN A 372 -13.05 -4.69 11.03
N ILE A 373 -12.84 -5.55 12.02
CA ILE A 373 -13.85 -5.78 13.07
C ILE A 373 -13.94 -4.54 13.97
N ARG A 374 -14.95 -3.71 13.76
CA ARG A 374 -15.16 -2.43 14.49
C ARG A 374 -16.08 -2.54 15.71
N SER A 375 -16.68 -3.70 16.00
CA SER A 375 -17.68 -3.86 17.07
C SER A 375 -17.73 -5.27 17.67
N LYS A 376 -17.97 -5.35 18.99
CA LYS A 376 -18.20 -6.61 19.73
C LYS A 376 -19.51 -7.33 19.36
N ASN A 377 -20.47 -6.66 18.72
CA ASN A 377 -21.77 -7.24 18.35
C ASN A 377 -21.72 -8.18 17.12
N VAL A 378 -20.52 -8.55 16.69
CA VAL A 378 -20.24 -9.19 15.41
C VAL A 378 -19.66 -10.61 15.59
N LEU A 379 -19.68 -11.16 16.81
CA LEU A 379 -19.07 -12.46 17.16
C LEU A 379 -19.42 -13.61 16.20
N ARG A 380 -20.69 -13.69 15.76
CA ARG A 380 -21.10 -14.69 14.75
C ARG A 380 -20.42 -14.46 13.42
N LEU A 381 -20.45 -13.23 12.88
CA LEU A 381 -19.79 -12.91 11.63
C LEU A 381 -18.27 -13.09 11.75
N ALA A 382 -17.66 -12.75 12.89
CA ALA A 382 -16.25 -13.00 13.16
C ALA A 382 -15.94 -14.51 13.06
N ALA A 383 -16.72 -15.39 13.69
CA ALA A 383 -16.53 -16.83 13.60
C ALA A 383 -16.64 -17.37 12.16
N PHE A 384 -17.58 -16.86 11.37
CA PHE A 384 -17.71 -17.20 9.95
C PHE A 384 -16.52 -16.68 9.12
N MET A 385 -16.08 -15.46 9.38
CA MET A 385 -14.88 -14.88 8.76
C MET A 385 -13.65 -15.73 9.07
N TYR A 386 -13.43 -16.12 10.33
CA TYR A 386 -12.34 -17.03 10.70
C TYR A 386 -12.40 -18.35 9.95
N SER A 387 -13.59 -18.96 9.86
CA SER A 387 -13.77 -20.20 9.13
C SER A 387 -13.39 -20.03 7.65
N LEU A 388 -13.81 -18.93 7.01
CA LEU A 388 -13.45 -18.63 5.63
C LEU A 388 -11.94 -18.33 5.47
N TYR A 389 -11.33 -17.62 6.41
CA TYR A 389 -9.89 -17.31 6.39
C TYR A 389 -9.01 -18.55 6.45
N THR A 390 -9.46 -19.64 7.08
CA THR A 390 -8.67 -20.88 7.04
C THR A 390 -8.46 -21.42 5.62
N LEU A 391 -9.29 -20.99 4.66
CA LEU A 391 -9.26 -21.44 3.27
C LEU A 391 -8.48 -20.49 2.33
N THR A 392 -8.08 -19.29 2.78
CA THR A 392 -7.33 -18.35 1.93
C THR A 392 -5.81 -18.63 2.00
N PRO A 393 -5.05 -18.45 0.89
CA PRO A 393 -3.60 -18.68 0.90
C PRO A 393 -2.81 -17.70 1.78
N LEU A 394 -3.28 -16.46 1.90
CA LEU A 394 -2.83 -15.51 2.91
C LEU A 394 -3.89 -15.42 4.02
N LYS A 395 -3.48 -15.49 5.29
CA LYS A 395 -4.39 -15.59 6.44
C LYS A 395 -4.07 -14.52 7.47
N VAL A 396 -4.48 -13.28 7.19
CA VAL A 396 -4.26 -12.14 8.08
C VAL A 396 -5.55 -11.76 8.77
N GLN A 397 -5.54 -11.79 10.10
CA GLN A 397 -6.51 -11.06 10.89
C GLN A 397 -5.95 -9.67 11.21
N TRP A 398 -6.65 -8.64 10.79
CA TRP A 398 -6.46 -7.27 11.25
C TRP A 398 -7.69 -6.89 12.09
N ALA A 399 -7.59 -5.93 12.98
CA ALA A 399 -8.74 -5.42 13.74
C ALA A 399 -8.59 -3.90 13.87
N TYR A 400 -9.69 -3.18 14.06
CA TYR A 400 -9.68 -1.79 14.53
C TYR A 400 -10.30 -1.77 15.92
N SER A 401 -9.54 -1.35 16.92
CA SER A 401 -10.00 -1.05 18.29
C SER A 401 -10.80 -2.12 19.06
N CYS A 402 -10.71 -3.42 18.74
CA CYS A 402 -11.47 -4.45 19.47
C CYS A 402 -10.57 -5.41 20.26
N ASP A 403 -10.78 -5.46 21.58
CA ASP A 403 -10.32 -6.49 22.52
C ASP A 403 -11.02 -7.85 22.31
N ILE A 404 -11.27 -8.26 21.06
CA ILE A 404 -11.90 -9.56 20.80
C ILE A 404 -10.80 -10.62 20.81
N THR A 405 -10.62 -11.23 21.97
CA THR A 405 -9.84 -12.47 22.09
C THR A 405 -10.73 -13.65 21.68
N TRP A 406 -10.15 -14.72 21.14
CA TRP A 406 -10.86 -15.96 20.78
C TRP A 406 -11.69 -16.56 21.92
N ARG A 407 -11.36 -16.24 23.18
CA ARG A 407 -12.17 -16.58 24.36
C ARG A 407 -13.57 -15.99 24.33
N GLU A 408 -13.74 -14.80 23.73
CA GLU A 408 -15.05 -14.15 23.55
C GLU A 408 -15.82 -14.73 22.35
N ILE A 409 -15.14 -15.42 21.41
CA ILE A 409 -15.75 -16.06 20.23
C ILE A 409 -16.18 -17.51 20.52
N SER A 410 -15.45 -18.19 21.40
CA SER A 410 -15.69 -19.60 21.77
C SER A 410 -16.75 -19.80 22.86
N SER A 411 -17.22 -18.72 23.50
CA SER A 411 -18.32 -18.70 24.48
C SER A 411 -19.62 -18.31 23.82
#